data_AF-A0A0W0FR77-F1
#
_entry.id   AF-A0A0W0FR77-F1
#
_cell.length_a   1.000
_cell.length_b   1.000
_cell.length_c   1.000
_cell.angle_alpha   90.00
_cell.angle_beta   90.00
_cell.angle_gamma   90.00
#
_symmetry.space_group_name_H-M   'P 1'
#
loop_
_entity.id
_entity.type
_entity.pdbx_description
1 polymer ?
#
loop_
_entity_poly.entity_id
_entity_poly.type
_entity_poly.pdbx_seq_one_letter_code
_entity_poly.pdbx_strand_id
1 'polypeptide(L)'
;MLSPPQSPNSFLLIEFSGGWGAGPVFNWYNGLSVAQGQTSINRLEVRKDTKTVVPHRFIVLYMGDGSIHRFDRRPNMKGNLTDLDVLLRNKSVTTRDECVRNIAGDMRTQMETRSTREIDLVLNGRVDLRVVLSACFAISKDPSAQKYTFYAHNCFFFSWTILMVTARHCLPYEVPSSDLLLHRTQAYHLHQITTFIIDEVVNLFSDLVVEMMAVFQNKSGSTGCEGVSPLIRAAAALPNNVLRRICRHMLKARMYRGLRKKWEKTVVAVVRERLAALCRQVVEHHMPVSLDEHLWLRELHGILGAALRNKGMGVLWRSIFEAVSLGYEDIDAPTLVQEVMDPSLKFAFLGRRVMQFCAVWQAALSAGLRAAYRVVHQEEEKIKIVRDGESSRGAGKTAALAQYGDPVLPVLNEKLFDLAWKAAGAEALEAAQTIVQGARTPIKDRGKRDRMWEEIWSIWDEVWTEAQERARKKLVGAMDRMVAKVLDAGANIVITELSDANNHFVRAYARDLVNQVTT
;
A
#
# COMPACT_ATOMS: atom_id res chain seq x y z
N MET A 1 -29.65 40.57 -0.89
CA MET A 1 -30.15 41.20 0.35
C MET A 1 -29.10 40.97 1.43
N LEU A 2 -28.47 42.05 1.92
CA LEU A 2 -27.53 41.98 3.04
C LEU A 2 -28.34 41.65 4.31
N SER A 3 -27.93 40.61 5.03
CA SER A 3 -28.54 40.26 6.32
C SER A 3 -28.32 41.41 7.32
N PRO A 4 -29.32 41.76 8.15
CA PRO A 4 -29.17 42.79 9.18
C PRO A 4 -28.04 42.42 10.15
N PRO A 5 -27.40 43.41 10.82
CA PRO A 5 -26.37 43.16 11.81
C PRO A 5 -26.91 42.19 12.87
N GLN A 6 -26.21 41.07 13.05
CA GLN A 6 -26.65 40.02 13.96
C GLN A 6 -26.69 40.57 15.39
N SER A 7 -27.86 40.55 16.01
CA SER A 7 -28.05 41.03 17.38
C SER A 7 -27.07 40.31 18.33
N PRO A 8 -26.40 41.04 19.24
CA PRO A 8 -25.49 40.45 20.21
C PRO A 8 -26.23 39.41 21.06
N ASN A 9 -25.50 38.37 21.48
CA ASN A 9 -26.02 37.26 22.30
C ASN A 9 -27.22 36.51 21.67
N SER A 10 -27.32 36.47 20.34
CA SER A 10 -28.43 35.77 19.66
C SER A 10 -28.28 34.25 19.73
N PHE A 11 -29.38 33.56 19.94
CA PHE A 11 -29.42 32.11 20.04
C PHE A 11 -29.69 31.46 18.67
N LEU A 12 -28.96 30.39 18.36
CA LEU A 12 -29.11 29.57 17.16
C LEU A 12 -29.16 28.10 17.54
N LEU A 13 -30.23 27.40 17.17
CA LEU A 13 -30.28 25.93 17.28
C LEU A 13 -29.44 25.31 16.16
N ILE A 14 -28.57 24.36 16.51
CA ILE A 14 -27.73 23.65 15.55
C ILE A 14 -28.49 22.42 15.07
N GLU A 15 -29.26 22.59 14.00
CA GLU A 15 -30.03 21.52 13.37
C GLU A 15 -29.75 21.42 11.87
N PHE A 16 -29.81 20.18 11.37
CA PHE A 16 -29.49 19.85 9.97
C PHE A 16 -30.65 19.07 9.32
N SER A 17 -31.87 19.57 9.54
CA SER A 17 -33.11 19.01 8.99
C SER A 17 -33.13 19.00 7.46
N GLY A 18 -32.56 20.03 6.83
CA GLY A 18 -32.40 20.13 5.37
C GLY A 18 -31.17 19.44 4.78
N GLY A 19 -30.36 18.73 5.59
CA GLY A 19 -29.11 18.13 5.15
C GLY A 19 -27.90 19.08 5.19
N TRP A 20 -26.76 18.62 4.66
CA TRP A 20 -25.53 19.41 4.62
C TRP A 20 -25.66 20.58 3.63
N GLY A 21 -25.26 21.78 4.04
CA GLY A 21 -25.30 22.99 3.21
C GLY A 21 -26.63 23.76 3.22
N ALA A 22 -27.66 23.29 3.94
CA ALA A 22 -28.97 23.91 3.98
C ALA A 22 -29.47 24.19 5.41
N GLY A 23 -30.37 25.17 5.55
CA GLY A 23 -31.04 25.49 6.81
C GLY A 23 -30.42 26.65 7.60
N PRO A 24 -30.94 26.95 8.80
CA PRO A 24 -30.60 28.15 9.57
C PRO A 24 -29.11 28.30 9.89
N VAL A 25 -28.44 27.18 10.18
CA VAL A 25 -27.00 27.13 10.48
C VAL A 25 -26.16 27.52 9.26
N PHE A 26 -26.52 27.03 8.06
CA PHE A 26 -25.82 27.38 6.83
C PHE A 26 -26.20 28.76 6.31
N ASN A 27 -27.42 29.24 6.56
CA ASN A 27 -27.78 30.64 6.30
C ASN A 27 -26.91 31.59 7.13
N TRP A 28 -26.67 31.25 8.39
CA TRP A 28 -25.74 31.97 9.25
C TRP A 28 -24.31 31.93 8.71
N TYR A 29 -23.78 30.74 8.42
CA TYR A 29 -22.45 30.55 7.85
C TYR A 29 -22.24 31.32 6.54
N ASN A 30 -23.17 31.19 5.59
CA ASN A 30 -23.11 31.86 4.29
C ASN A 30 -23.17 33.38 4.46
N GLY A 31 -23.96 33.87 5.42
CA GLY A 31 -24.01 35.29 5.77
C GLY A 31 -22.67 35.85 6.23
N LEU A 32 -21.89 35.08 7.00
CA LEU A 32 -20.52 35.43 7.39
C LEU A 32 -19.55 35.34 6.19
N SER A 33 -19.71 34.33 5.34
CA SER A 33 -18.82 34.08 4.19
C SER A 33 -18.86 35.21 3.14
N VAL A 34 -20.04 35.80 2.89
CA VAL A 34 -20.21 36.93 1.96
C VAL A 34 -19.38 38.16 2.37
N ALA A 35 -19.05 38.31 3.65
CA ALA A 35 -18.29 39.44 4.17
C ALA A 35 -16.75 39.21 4.21
N GLN A 36 -16.24 38.17 3.52
CA GLN A 36 -14.82 37.78 3.38
C GLN A 36 -13.99 37.75 4.68
N GLY A 37 -13.57 36.55 5.11
CA GLY A 37 -12.67 36.36 6.26
C GLY A 37 -13.36 36.17 7.61
N GLN A 38 -14.67 36.44 7.71
CA GLN A 38 -15.44 36.31 8.96
C GLN A 38 -15.73 34.86 9.39
N THR A 39 -15.49 33.87 8.52
CA THR A 39 -15.69 32.45 8.85
C THR A 39 -14.43 31.79 9.43
N SER A 40 -13.28 32.45 9.35
CA SER A 40 -12.03 31.94 9.92
C SER A 40 -12.05 31.96 11.45
N ILE A 41 -11.44 30.95 12.08
CA ILE A 41 -11.33 30.83 13.53
C ILE A 41 -9.89 31.13 13.95
N ASN A 42 -9.71 32.13 14.81
CA ASN A 42 -8.42 32.50 15.38
C ASN A 42 -8.04 31.64 16.59
N ARG A 43 -9.02 31.31 17.43
CA ARG A 43 -8.79 30.58 18.68
C ARG A 43 -10.03 29.76 19.08
N LEU A 44 -9.79 28.61 19.67
CA LEU A 44 -10.82 27.73 20.23
C LEU A 44 -10.49 27.44 21.70
N GLU A 45 -11.45 27.67 22.59
CA GLU A 45 -11.34 27.29 24.00
C GLU A 45 -12.33 26.19 24.35
N VAL A 46 -11.88 25.22 25.15
CA VAL A 46 -12.80 24.32 25.89
C VAL A 46 -12.88 24.83 27.32
N ARG A 47 -14.10 25.13 27.76
CA ARG A 47 -14.38 25.68 29.08
C ARG A 47 -15.31 24.76 29.85
N LYS A 48 -15.11 24.69 31.16
CA LYS A 48 -15.91 23.91 32.11
C LYS A 48 -16.58 24.84 33.11
N ASP A 49 -17.91 24.88 33.09
CA ASP A 49 -18.72 25.50 34.14
C ASP A 49 -18.85 24.51 35.30
N THR A 50 -18.30 24.87 36.45
CA THR A 50 -18.35 24.06 37.69
C THR A 50 -19.37 24.59 38.69
N LYS A 51 -20.09 25.68 38.38
CA LYS A 51 -21.08 26.29 39.29
C LYS A 51 -22.48 25.67 39.15
N THR A 52 -22.62 24.66 38.28
CA THR A 52 -23.84 23.87 38.09
C THR A 52 -23.72 22.54 38.80
N VAL A 53 -24.87 21.91 39.12
CA VAL A 53 -24.91 20.61 39.84
C VAL A 53 -24.14 19.52 39.07
N VAL A 54 -24.19 19.57 37.74
CA VAL A 54 -23.44 18.70 36.84
C VAL A 54 -22.48 19.56 36.03
N PRO A 55 -21.15 19.38 36.18
CA PRO A 55 -20.20 20.20 35.44
C PRO A 55 -20.44 20.14 33.94
N HIS A 56 -20.56 21.31 33.32
CA HIS A 56 -20.91 21.41 31.90
C HIS A 56 -19.73 21.92 31.09
N ARG A 57 -19.43 21.27 29.97
CA ARG A 57 -18.37 21.67 29.04
C ARG A 57 -18.94 22.26 27.77
N PHE A 58 -18.30 23.29 27.27
CA PHE A 58 -18.71 23.97 26.04
C PHE A 58 -17.49 24.52 25.32
N ILE A 59 -17.68 24.83 24.05
CA ILE A 59 -16.64 25.43 23.20
C ILE A 59 -16.90 26.92 23.04
N VAL A 60 -15.83 27.69 23.04
CA VAL A 60 -15.85 29.10 22.65
C VAL A 60 -14.95 29.28 21.44
N LEU A 61 -15.50 29.83 20.36
CA LEU A 61 -14.79 30.19 19.14
C LEU A 61 -14.55 31.70 19.14
N TYR A 62 -13.31 32.10 18.89
CA TYR A 62 -12.93 33.47 18.62
C TYR A 62 -12.62 33.57 17.13
N MET A 63 -13.42 34.35 16.41
CA MET A 63 -13.40 34.43 14.95
C MET A 63 -12.36 35.43 14.44
N GLY A 64 -12.10 35.39 13.13
CA GLY A 64 -11.23 36.30 12.38
C GLY A 64 -11.60 37.77 12.55
N ASP A 65 -12.90 38.06 12.59
CA ASP A 65 -13.48 39.39 12.72
C ASP A 65 -13.61 39.87 14.19
N GLY A 66 -13.13 39.06 15.14
CA GLY A 66 -13.22 39.36 16.58
C GLY A 66 -14.54 38.96 17.23
N SER A 67 -15.52 38.45 16.48
CA SER A 67 -16.76 37.92 17.05
C SER A 67 -16.49 36.65 17.89
N ILE A 68 -17.34 36.42 18.88
CA ILE A 68 -17.22 35.30 19.83
C ILE A 68 -18.50 34.49 19.78
N HIS A 69 -18.38 33.18 19.58
CA HIS A 69 -19.50 32.25 19.56
C HIS A 69 -19.28 31.11 20.54
N ARG A 70 -20.34 30.69 21.23
CA ARG A 70 -20.31 29.57 22.18
C ARG A 70 -21.17 28.44 21.67
N PHE A 71 -20.62 27.23 21.68
CA PHE A 71 -21.30 26.01 21.27
C PHE A 71 -21.54 25.10 22.47
N ASP A 72 -22.79 24.71 22.67
CA ASP A 72 -23.24 23.84 23.75
C ASP A 72 -23.95 22.60 23.21
N ARG A 73 -23.76 21.47 23.87
CA ARG A 73 -24.64 20.30 23.76
C ARG A 73 -25.31 20.05 25.10
N ARG A 74 -26.64 20.04 25.10
CA ARG A 74 -27.46 19.83 26.30
C ARG A 74 -28.42 18.66 26.11
N PRO A 75 -28.86 18.02 27.20
CA PRO A 75 -30.02 17.15 27.13
C PRO A 75 -31.25 17.97 26.76
N ASN A 76 -32.03 17.52 25.77
CA ASN A 76 -33.32 18.12 25.46
C ASN A 76 -34.36 17.61 26.45
N MET A 77 -34.50 18.33 27.55
CA MET A 77 -35.47 18.04 28.60
C MET A 77 -36.87 18.45 28.13
N LYS A 78 -37.63 17.49 27.57
CA LYS A 78 -39.08 17.65 27.39
C LYS A 78 -39.80 17.11 28.63
N GLY A 79 -40.64 17.93 29.26
CA GLY A 79 -41.41 17.56 30.48
C GLY A 79 -40.68 17.85 31.80
N ASN A 80 -41.13 17.24 32.90
CA ASN A 80 -40.62 17.46 34.28
C ASN A 80 -39.27 16.77 34.57
N LEU A 81 -38.43 16.49 33.57
CA LEU A 81 -37.12 15.87 33.77
C LEU A 81 -36.10 16.92 34.22
N THR A 82 -35.44 16.65 35.34
CA THR A 82 -34.34 17.49 35.86
C THR A 82 -32.98 16.99 35.36
N ASP A 83 -31.94 17.84 35.40
CA ASP A 83 -30.56 17.42 35.12
C ASP A 83 -30.11 16.27 36.03
N LEU A 84 -30.66 16.20 37.25
CA LEU A 84 -30.44 15.11 38.21
C LEU A 84 -31.05 13.78 37.72
N ASP A 85 -32.19 13.81 37.02
CA ASP A 85 -32.83 12.61 36.49
C ASP A 85 -32.01 11.97 35.35
N VAL A 86 -31.38 12.77 34.50
CA VAL A 86 -30.47 12.28 33.46
C VAL A 86 -29.21 11.68 34.08
N LEU A 87 -28.69 12.28 35.16
CA LEU A 87 -27.53 11.77 35.89
C LEU A 87 -27.84 10.47 36.65
N LEU A 88 -28.96 10.41 37.38
CA LEU A 88 -29.30 9.28 38.25
C LEU A 88 -29.84 8.07 37.48
N ARG A 89 -30.55 8.27 36.37
CA ARG A 89 -31.19 7.17 35.62
C ARG A 89 -30.40 6.75 34.38
N ASN A 90 -29.39 7.52 33.99
CA ASN A 90 -28.63 7.37 32.73
C ASN A 90 -29.53 7.08 31.51
N LYS A 91 -30.74 7.62 31.51
CA LYS A 91 -31.70 7.39 30.43
C LYS A 91 -31.27 8.19 29.22
N SER A 92 -31.27 7.55 28.06
CA SER A 92 -31.03 8.22 26.80
C SER A 92 -32.14 9.24 26.52
N VAL A 93 -31.75 10.49 26.27
CA VAL A 93 -32.64 11.58 25.85
C VAL A 93 -32.15 12.18 24.54
N THR A 94 -33.03 12.86 23.81
CA THR A 94 -32.63 13.61 22.62
C THR A 94 -31.68 14.74 22.99
N THR A 95 -30.76 15.10 22.10
CA THR A 95 -29.82 16.20 22.34
C THR A 95 -30.41 17.53 21.90
N ARG A 96 -29.85 18.61 22.43
CA ARG A 96 -30.11 19.98 21.99
C ARG A 96 -28.76 20.66 21.82
N ASP A 97 -28.34 20.81 20.57
CA ASP A 97 -27.09 21.44 20.19
C ASP A 97 -27.35 22.90 19.84
N GLU A 98 -26.59 23.81 20.42
CA GLU A 98 -26.91 25.23 20.45
C GLU A 98 -25.66 26.07 20.21
N CYS A 99 -25.84 27.21 19.54
CA CYS A 99 -24.82 28.23 19.37
C CYS A 99 -25.35 29.58 19.88
N VAL A 100 -24.67 30.16 20.88
CA VAL A 100 -24.88 31.55 21.29
C VAL A 100 -23.90 32.41 20.51
N ARG A 101 -24.43 33.31 19.67
CA ARG A 101 -23.65 34.09 18.73
C ARG A 101 -23.36 35.50 19.25
N ASN A 102 -22.21 36.04 18.87
CA ASN A 102 -21.79 37.41 19.19
C ASN A 102 -21.86 37.68 20.69
N ILE A 103 -21.19 36.85 21.48
CA ILE A 103 -21.14 37.00 22.93
C ILE A 103 -20.41 38.29 23.27
N ALA A 104 -21.11 39.20 23.94
CA ALA A 104 -20.61 40.52 24.31
C ALA A 104 -21.17 41.00 25.65
N GLY A 105 -20.52 42.01 26.23
CA GLY A 105 -20.92 42.65 27.48
C GLY A 105 -21.00 41.68 28.66
N ASP A 106 -22.03 41.83 29.49
CA ASP A 106 -22.23 41.06 30.71
C ASP A 106 -22.24 39.54 30.50
N MET A 107 -22.76 39.06 29.37
CA MET A 107 -22.78 37.62 29.06
C MET A 107 -21.37 37.05 28.91
N ARG A 108 -20.46 37.83 28.32
CA ARG A 108 -19.04 37.45 28.21
C ARG A 108 -18.40 37.38 29.59
N THR A 109 -18.58 38.43 30.40
CA THR A 109 -18.03 38.48 31.76
C THR A 109 -18.58 37.35 32.63
N GLN A 110 -19.86 37.04 32.53
CA GLN A 110 -20.46 35.90 33.24
C GLN A 110 -19.87 34.56 32.77
N MET A 111 -19.72 34.36 31.46
CA MET A 111 -19.08 33.15 30.94
C MET A 111 -17.66 33.00 31.48
N GLU A 112 -16.84 34.06 31.42
CA GLU A 112 -15.44 34.04 31.84
C GLU A 112 -15.29 33.82 33.36
N THR A 113 -16.17 34.40 34.19
CA THR A 113 -16.13 34.30 35.66
C THR A 113 -16.78 33.04 36.23
N ARG A 114 -17.69 32.40 35.50
CA ARG A 114 -18.40 31.18 35.95
C ARG A 114 -17.76 29.89 35.44
N SER A 115 -16.92 29.97 34.42
CA SER A 115 -16.28 28.81 33.82
C SER A 115 -14.76 28.86 33.90
N THR A 116 -14.16 27.71 34.10
CA THR A 116 -12.72 27.52 34.01
C THR A 116 -12.34 27.17 32.57
N ARG A 117 -11.28 27.78 32.05
CA ARG A 117 -10.67 27.37 30.79
C ARG A 117 -9.81 26.12 31.01
N GLU A 118 -10.16 25.02 30.36
CA GLU A 118 -9.40 23.76 30.42
C GLU A 118 -8.37 23.66 29.29
N ILE A 119 -8.75 24.10 28.09
CA ILE A 119 -7.90 24.13 26.89
C ILE A 119 -8.01 25.50 26.22
N ASP A 120 -6.86 26.04 25.78
CA ASP A 120 -6.77 27.18 24.87
C ASP A 120 -5.97 26.77 23.62
N LEU A 121 -6.65 26.69 22.46
CA LEU A 121 -6.09 26.24 21.19
C LEU A 121 -5.96 27.41 20.22
N VAL A 122 -4.72 27.73 19.83
CA VAL A 122 -4.43 28.83 18.90
C VAL A 122 -4.43 28.32 17.46
N LEU A 123 -5.37 28.82 16.65
CA LEU A 123 -5.61 28.36 15.27
C LEU A 123 -5.08 29.35 14.21
N ASN A 124 -4.94 30.64 14.55
CA ASN A 124 -4.43 31.71 13.69
C ASN A 124 -5.16 31.83 12.34
N GLY A 125 -6.48 31.65 12.31
CA GLY A 125 -7.30 31.79 11.10
C GLY A 125 -7.18 30.62 10.12
N ARG A 126 -6.44 29.56 10.46
CA ARG A 126 -6.20 28.40 9.57
C ARG A 126 -7.39 27.45 9.46
N VAL A 127 -8.39 27.59 10.33
CA VAL A 127 -9.59 26.73 10.31
C VAL A 127 -10.81 27.57 10.04
N ASP A 128 -11.63 27.10 9.10
CA ASP A 128 -12.92 27.69 8.78
C ASP A 128 -14.01 27.10 9.70
N LEU A 129 -15.00 27.93 10.07
CA LEU A 129 -16.17 27.54 10.86
C LEU A 129 -16.88 26.30 10.31
N ARG A 130 -16.82 26.08 8.99
CA ARG A 130 -17.36 24.90 8.35
C ARG A 130 -16.82 23.61 8.92
N VAL A 131 -15.56 23.56 9.37
CA VAL A 131 -14.98 22.36 10.03
C VAL A 131 -15.73 22.01 11.31
N VAL A 132 -16.02 23.01 12.15
CA VAL A 132 -16.81 22.82 13.38
C VAL A 132 -18.23 22.38 13.03
N LEU A 133 -18.84 22.98 12.00
CA LEU A 133 -20.17 22.60 11.54
C LEU A 133 -20.20 21.18 10.94
N SER A 134 -19.14 20.74 10.26
CA SER A 134 -18.98 19.36 9.78
C SER A 134 -19.00 18.36 10.94
N ALA A 135 -18.26 18.65 12.01
CA ALA A 135 -18.27 17.82 13.21
C ALA A 135 -19.68 17.76 13.84
N CYS A 136 -20.35 18.90 13.97
CA CYS A 136 -21.73 18.95 14.47
C CYS A 136 -22.70 18.16 13.57
N PHE A 137 -22.56 18.28 12.26
CA PHE A 137 -23.36 17.55 11.30
C PHE A 137 -23.16 16.04 11.43
N ALA A 138 -21.91 15.57 11.47
CA ALA A 138 -21.60 14.16 11.65
C ALA A 138 -22.18 13.60 12.96
N ILE A 139 -22.03 14.33 14.06
CA ILE A 139 -22.63 13.98 15.36
C ILE A 139 -24.16 13.89 15.27
N SER A 140 -24.80 14.79 14.52
CA SER A 140 -26.26 14.79 14.36
C SER A 140 -26.80 13.65 13.48
N LYS A 141 -25.96 13.09 12.60
CA LYS A 141 -26.34 12.00 11.68
C LYS A 141 -26.00 10.62 12.22
N ASP A 142 -25.10 10.53 13.21
CA ASP A 142 -24.80 9.27 13.85
C ASP A 142 -25.95 8.80 14.77
N PRO A 143 -26.50 7.58 14.57
CA PRO A 143 -27.65 7.10 15.34
C PRO A 143 -27.42 6.99 16.85
N SER A 144 -26.18 6.81 17.28
CA SER A 144 -25.78 6.71 18.68
C SER A 144 -25.46 8.08 19.27
N ALA A 145 -24.75 8.92 18.50
CA ALA A 145 -24.32 10.23 18.98
C ALA A 145 -25.47 11.20 19.13
N GLN A 146 -26.53 11.14 18.30
CA GLN A 146 -27.75 11.96 18.44
C GLN A 146 -28.51 11.80 19.77
N LYS A 147 -28.10 10.85 20.62
CA LYS A 147 -28.64 10.58 21.95
C LYS A 147 -27.70 11.12 23.01
N TYR A 148 -28.23 11.84 23.99
CA TYR A 148 -27.50 12.28 25.18
C TYR A 148 -27.67 11.24 26.28
N THR A 149 -26.56 10.78 26.87
CA THR A 149 -26.57 10.06 28.16
C THR A 149 -25.55 10.71 29.08
N PHE A 150 -25.58 10.39 30.38
CA PHE A 150 -24.55 10.94 31.28
C PHE A 150 -23.16 10.38 30.96
N TYR A 151 -23.05 9.10 30.60
CA TYR A 151 -21.77 8.44 30.33
C TYR A 151 -21.28 8.52 28.88
N ALA A 152 -22.14 8.85 27.91
CA ALA A 152 -21.80 8.87 26.49
C ALA A 152 -22.47 10.02 25.73
N HIS A 153 -21.79 10.52 24.71
CA HIS A 153 -22.31 11.53 23.77
C HIS A 153 -22.87 12.82 24.42
N ASN A 154 -22.37 13.13 25.62
CA ASN A 154 -22.72 14.31 26.40
C ASN A 154 -21.94 15.57 25.96
N CYS A 155 -21.98 16.61 26.78
CA CYS A 155 -21.24 17.85 26.53
C CYS A 155 -19.71 17.66 26.49
N PHE A 156 -19.14 16.71 27.25
CA PHE A 156 -17.72 16.36 27.17
C PHE A 156 -17.38 15.75 25.81
N PHE A 157 -18.13 14.74 25.36
CA PHE A 157 -17.94 14.13 24.04
C PHE A 157 -17.99 15.21 22.94
N PHE A 158 -19.04 16.04 22.95
CA PHE A 158 -19.21 17.09 21.94
C PHE A 158 -18.05 18.09 21.91
N SER A 159 -17.67 18.62 23.08
CA SER A 159 -16.58 19.59 23.15
C SER A 159 -15.24 18.97 22.74
N TRP A 160 -14.96 17.73 23.15
CA TRP A 160 -13.70 17.07 22.82
C TRP A 160 -13.65 16.62 21.36
N THR A 161 -14.76 16.14 20.79
CA THR A 161 -14.81 15.76 19.37
C THR A 161 -14.54 16.96 18.47
N ILE A 162 -15.19 18.10 18.71
CA ILE A 162 -14.94 19.32 17.92
C ILE A 162 -13.51 19.82 18.14
N LEU A 163 -13.00 19.80 19.38
CA LEU A 163 -11.60 20.15 19.67
C LEU A 163 -10.64 19.28 18.85
N MET A 164 -10.82 17.95 18.88
CA MET A 164 -9.96 17.00 18.18
C MET A 164 -10.01 17.18 16.66
N VAL A 165 -11.21 17.33 16.08
CA VAL A 165 -11.40 17.57 14.64
C VAL A 165 -10.74 18.89 14.24
N THR A 166 -10.98 19.96 15.00
CA THR A 166 -10.42 21.29 14.72
C THR A 166 -8.90 21.33 14.87
N ALA A 167 -8.36 20.74 15.93
CA ALA A 167 -6.92 20.61 16.14
C ALA A 167 -6.27 19.82 15.00
N ARG A 168 -6.92 18.72 14.58
CA ARG A 168 -6.45 17.89 13.47
C ARG A 168 -6.39 18.65 12.14
N HIS A 169 -7.40 19.47 11.83
CA HIS A 169 -7.39 20.35 10.65
C HIS A 169 -6.32 21.46 10.70
N CYS A 170 -5.83 21.80 11.90
CA CYS A 170 -4.75 22.78 12.10
C CYS A 170 -3.34 22.21 12.05
N LEU A 171 -3.21 20.88 12.03
CA LEU A 171 -1.93 20.19 11.85
C LEU A 171 -1.70 20.06 10.35
N PRO A 172 -0.86 20.91 9.72
CA PRO A 172 -0.41 20.60 8.37
C PRO A 172 0.33 19.26 8.48
N TYR A 173 -0.09 18.32 7.65
CA TYR A 173 0.83 17.24 7.32
C TYR A 173 1.95 17.89 6.53
N GLU A 174 3.09 18.12 7.18
CA GLU A 174 4.32 18.28 6.44
C GLU A 174 4.53 16.97 5.68
N VAL A 175 4.24 17.03 4.37
CA VAL A 175 4.45 15.87 3.52
C VAL A 175 5.95 15.60 3.54
N PRO A 176 6.40 14.44 4.05
CA PRO A 176 7.82 14.14 4.12
C PRO A 176 8.41 14.21 2.72
N SER A 177 9.59 14.80 2.59
CA SER A 177 10.25 14.91 1.29
C SER A 177 10.50 13.52 0.70
N SER A 178 10.48 13.44 -0.63
CA SER A 178 10.79 12.18 -1.33
C SER A 178 12.15 11.62 -0.94
N ASP A 179 13.12 12.51 -0.65
CA ASP A 179 14.48 12.15 -0.27
C ASP A 179 14.53 11.55 1.14
N LEU A 180 13.78 12.11 2.09
CA LEU A 180 13.67 11.58 3.45
C LEU A 180 13.05 10.17 3.41
N LEU A 181 11.93 10.01 2.71
CA LEU A 181 11.27 8.71 2.55
C LEU A 181 12.19 7.68 1.90
N LEU A 182 12.91 8.08 0.84
CA LEU A 182 13.85 7.20 0.15
C LEU A 182 14.99 6.78 1.09
N HIS A 183 15.59 7.72 1.81
CA HIS A 183 16.65 7.44 2.77
C HIS A 183 16.19 6.46 3.86
N ARG A 184 15.01 6.69 4.44
CA ARG A 184 14.41 5.81 5.46
C ARG A 184 14.11 4.41 4.92
N THR A 185 13.59 4.33 3.69
CA THR A 185 13.35 3.04 3.03
C THR A 185 14.64 2.25 2.83
N GLN A 186 15.69 2.94 2.40
CA GLN A 186 17.02 2.35 2.22
C GLN A 186 17.60 1.86 3.54
N ALA A 187 17.47 2.65 4.60
CA ALA A 187 18.03 2.32 5.91
C ALA A 187 17.33 1.14 6.59
N TYR A 188 16.00 1.06 6.54
CA TYR A 188 15.24 0.13 7.38
C TYR A 188 14.64 -1.07 6.64
N HIS A 189 14.27 -0.91 5.36
CA HIS A 189 13.44 -1.91 4.67
C HIS A 189 14.09 -2.53 3.43
N LEU A 190 15.03 -1.85 2.78
CA LEU A 190 15.62 -2.31 1.53
C LEU A 190 16.25 -3.70 1.63
N HIS A 191 16.99 -3.99 2.71
CA HIS A 191 17.58 -5.31 2.92
C HIS A 191 16.50 -6.40 3.05
N GLN A 192 15.49 -6.16 3.90
CA GLN A 192 14.40 -7.12 4.12
C GLN A 192 13.59 -7.38 2.85
N ILE A 193 13.27 -6.33 2.08
CA ILE A 193 12.57 -6.44 0.80
C ILE A 193 13.41 -7.25 -0.19
N THR A 194 14.69 -6.93 -0.32
CA THR A 194 15.60 -7.60 -1.26
C THR A 194 15.72 -9.09 -0.93
N THR A 195 15.98 -9.43 0.34
CA THR A 195 16.08 -10.83 0.77
C THR A 195 14.79 -11.58 0.52
N PHE A 196 13.64 -10.97 0.83
CA PHE A 196 12.34 -11.59 0.56
C PHE A 196 12.11 -11.86 -0.93
N ILE A 197 12.33 -10.87 -1.79
CA ILE A 197 12.20 -11.02 -3.25
C ILE A 197 13.10 -12.15 -3.75
N ILE A 198 14.36 -12.18 -3.31
CA ILE A 198 15.33 -13.17 -3.78
C ILE A 198 14.93 -14.58 -3.34
N ASP A 199 14.55 -14.74 -2.08
CA ASP A 199 14.13 -16.05 -1.57
C ASP A 199 12.88 -16.55 -2.30
N GLU A 200 11.94 -15.66 -2.59
CA GLU A 200 10.72 -15.98 -3.33
C GLU A 200 11.03 -16.38 -4.77
N VAL A 201 11.87 -15.61 -5.47
CA VAL A 201 12.36 -15.91 -6.82
C VAL A 201 13.11 -17.25 -6.86
N VAL A 202 14.00 -17.50 -5.90
CA VAL A 202 14.75 -18.76 -5.78
C VAL A 202 13.80 -19.95 -5.64
N ASN A 203 12.80 -19.83 -4.76
CA ASN A 203 11.82 -20.89 -4.54
C ASN A 203 10.98 -21.14 -5.79
N LEU A 204 10.52 -20.07 -6.44
CA LEU A 204 9.70 -20.13 -7.65
C LEU A 204 10.42 -20.80 -8.81
N PHE A 205 11.68 -20.44 -9.09
CA PHE A 205 12.45 -21.11 -10.14
C PHE A 205 12.75 -22.56 -9.82
N SER A 206 13.07 -22.83 -8.55
CA SER A 206 13.30 -24.21 -8.13
C SER A 206 12.06 -25.07 -8.33
N ASP A 207 10.89 -24.52 -8.02
CA ASP A 207 9.62 -25.21 -8.24
C ASP A 207 9.31 -25.36 -9.73
N LEU A 208 9.55 -24.33 -10.54
CA LEU A 208 9.30 -24.37 -11.97
C LEU A 208 10.11 -25.46 -12.68
N VAL A 209 11.42 -25.50 -12.44
CA VAL A 209 12.30 -26.50 -13.03
C VAL A 209 11.89 -27.91 -12.61
N VAL A 210 11.53 -28.08 -11.33
CA VAL A 210 11.07 -29.38 -10.85
C VAL A 210 9.75 -29.80 -11.48
N GLU A 211 8.77 -28.92 -11.57
CA GLU A 211 7.48 -29.27 -12.19
C GLU A 211 7.67 -29.61 -13.67
N MET A 212 8.48 -28.84 -14.41
CA MET A 212 8.85 -29.18 -15.78
C MET A 212 9.49 -30.57 -15.87
N MET A 213 10.53 -30.84 -15.06
CA MET A 213 11.19 -32.15 -15.07
C MET A 213 10.20 -33.29 -14.74
N ALA A 214 9.29 -33.08 -13.80
CA ALA A 214 8.29 -34.08 -13.44
C ALA A 214 7.30 -34.34 -14.58
N VAL A 215 6.85 -33.31 -15.30
CA VAL A 215 5.97 -33.47 -16.47
C VAL A 215 6.71 -34.19 -17.60
N PHE A 216 7.98 -33.82 -17.87
CA PHE A 216 8.82 -34.54 -18.83
C PHE A 216 8.97 -36.02 -18.47
N GLN A 217 9.24 -36.36 -17.22
CA GLN A 217 9.36 -37.76 -16.78
C GLN A 217 8.05 -38.54 -16.92
N ASN A 218 6.93 -37.93 -16.54
CA ASN A 218 5.62 -38.59 -16.64
C ASN A 218 5.23 -38.89 -18.10
N LYS A 219 5.55 -38.00 -19.04
CA LYS A 219 5.22 -38.20 -20.46
C LYS A 219 6.22 -39.09 -21.20
N SER A 220 7.52 -38.89 -20.97
CA SER A 220 8.58 -39.62 -21.70
C SER A 220 8.85 -41.04 -21.19
N GLY A 221 8.30 -41.43 -20.04
CA GLY A 221 8.48 -42.76 -19.45
C GLY A 221 9.96 -43.14 -19.25
N SER A 222 10.28 -44.43 -19.43
CA SER A 222 11.67 -44.92 -19.33
C SER A 222 12.55 -44.48 -20.49
N THR A 223 11.95 -44.18 -21.66
CA THR A 223 12.62 -43.76 -22.90
C THR A 223 13.31 -42.41 -22.76
N GLY A 224 12.73 -41.48 -21.99
CA GLY A 224 13.34 -40.16 -21.71
C GLY A 224 14.62 -40.19 -20.87
N CYS A 225 15.01 -41.36 -20.33
CA CYS A 225 16.24 -41.55 -19.54
C CYS A 225 17.17 -42.65 -20.07
N GLU A 226 16.93 -43.19 -21.26
CA GLU A 226 17.78 -44.25 -21.83
C GLU A 226 19.20 -43.76 -22.15
N GLY A 227 19.35 -42.50 -22.54
CA GLY A 227 20.62 -41.89 -22.94
C GLY A 227 21.53 -41.46 -21.79
N VAL A 228 20.98 -41.28 -20.58
CA VAL A 228 21.72 -40.79 -19.40
C VAL A 228 22.38 -41.91 -18.59
N SER A 229 23.30 -41.53 -17.69
CA SER A 229 24.08 -42.48 -16.87
C SER A 229 23.17 -43.33 -15.97
N PRO A 230 23.61 -44.53 -15.54
CA PRO A 230 22.83 -45.38 -14.63
C PRO A 230 22.40 -44.66 -13.36
N LEU A 231 23.21 -43.73 -12.88
CA LEU A 231 22.94 -42.94 -11.68
C LEU A 231 21.77 -41.95 -11.87
N ILE A 232 21.68 -41.30 -13.05
CA ILE A 232 20.51 -40.47 -13.38
C ILE A 232 19.27 -41.33 -13.63
N ARG A 233 19.44 -42.50 -14.27
CA ARG A 233 18.32 -43.41 -14.52
C ARG A 233 17.74 -43.95 -13.21
N ALA A 234 18.58 -44.26 -12.24
CA ALA A 234 18.17 -44.60 -10.88
C ALA A 234 17.53 -43.43 -10.15
N ALA A 235 18.04 -42.20 -10.32
CA ALA A 235 17.42 -41.00 -9.77
C ALA A 235 16.04 -40.73 -10.38
N ALA A 236 15.86 -40.96 -11.68
CA ALA A 236 14.57 -40.81 -12.38
C ALA A 236 13.54 -41.87 -11.96
N ALA A 237 13.96 -42.99 -11.36
CA ALA A 237 13.07 -43.99 -10.79
C ALA A 237 12.64 -43.66 -9.34
N LEU A 238 13.16 -42.58 -8.74
CA LEU A 238 12.76 -42.15 -7.41
C LEU A 238 11.35 -41.54 -7.44
N PRO A 239 10.57 -41.67 -6.35
CA PRO A 239 9.31 -40.96 -6.19
C PRO A 239 9.46 -39.44 -6.46
N ASN A 240 8.48 -38.85 -7.15
CA ASN A 240 8.50 -37.45 -7.60
C ASN A 240 8.79 -36.44 -6.47
N ASN A 241 8.35 -36.72 -5.25
CA ASN A 241 8.63 -35.91 -4.06
C ASN A 241 10.11 -35.94 -3.64
N VAL A 242 10.81 -37.07 -3.80
CA VAL A 242 12.24 -37.22 -3.50
C VAL A 242 13.06 -36.52 -4.58
N LEU A 243 12.74 -36.75 -5.86
CA LEU A 243 13.40 -36.07 -6.98
C LEU A 243 13.25 -34.56 -6.87
N ARG A 244 12.04 -34.07 -6.56
CA ARG A 244 11.76 -32.66 -6.25
C ARG A 244 12.66 -32.11 -5.16
N ARG A 245 12.90 -32.87 -4.09
CA ARG A 245 13.75 -32.43 -2.98
C ARG A 245 15.22 -32.34 -3.38
N ILE A 246 15.72 -33.32 -4.14
CA ILE A 246 17.10 -33.38 -4.65
C ILE A 246 17.35 -32.26 -5.66
N CYS A 247 16.51 -32.13 -6.68
CA CYS A 247 16.60 -31.06 -7.68
C CYS A 247 16.55 -29.68 -7.04
N ARG A 248 15.63 -29.45 -6.09
CA ARG A 248 15.55 -28.20 -5.33
C ARG A 248 16.84 -27.93 -4.53
N HIS A 249 17.43 -28.94 -3.89
CA HIS A 249 18.71 -28.78 -3.18
C HIS A 249 19.87 -28.47 -4.13
N MET A 250 19.96 -29.16 -5.27
CA MET A 250 21.00 -28.92 -6.27
C MET A 250 20.88 -27.53 -6.90
N LEU A 251 19.66 -27.12 -7.27
CA LEU A 251 19.36 -25.78 -7.78
C LEU A 251 19.71 -24.71 -6.75
N LYS A 252 19.25 -24.85 -5.48
CA LYS A 252 19.62 -23.93 -4.40
C LYS A 252 21.12 -23.86 -4.20
N ALA A 253 21.81 -24.99 -4.07
CA ALA A 253 23.26 -25.02 -3.89
C ALA A 253 24.02 -24.32 -5.04
N ARG A 254 23.53 -24.44 -6.28
CA ARG A 254 24.08 -23.74 -7.44
C ARG A 254 23.77 -22.24 -7.41
N MET A 255 22.56 -21.85 -7.00
CA MET A 255 22.15 -20.46 -6.79
C MET A 255 22.97 -19.76 -5.68
N TYR A 256 23.37 -20.50 -4.64
CA TYR A 256 24.23 -20.00 -3.55
C TYR A 256 25.69 -19.81 -3.94
N ARG A 257 26.16 -20.35 -5.08
CA ARG A 257 27.53 -20.16 -5.59
C ARG A 257 27.68 -18.87 -6.42
N GLY A 258 27.37 -17.73 -5.82
CA GLY A 258 27.63 -16.39 -6.39
C GLY A 258 26.45 -15.74 -7.11
N LEU A 259 25.55 -16.52 -7.72
CA LEU A 259 24.36 -16.00 -8.40
C LEU A 259 23.46 -15.19 -7.46
N ARG A 260 23.26 -15.68 -6.22
CA ARG A 260 22.51 -14.95 -5.18
C ARG A 260 23.09 -13.56 -4.92
N LYS A 261 24.42 -13.42 -4.81
CA LYS A 261 25.07 -12.11 -4.60
C LYS A 261 24.92 -11.19 -5.81
N LYS A 262 24.95 -11.74 -7.04
CA LYS A 262 24.69 -10.99 -8.28
C LYS A 262 23.25 -10.46 -8.27
N TRP A 263 22.28 -11.34 -7.98
CA TRP A 263 20.88 -10.97 -7.83
C TRP A 263 20.63 -9.97 -6.70
N GLU A 264 21.28 -10.11 -5.54
CA GLU A 264 21.20 -9.14 -4.44
C GLU A 264 21.59 -7.74 -4.91
N LYS A 265 22.72 -7.61 -5.60
CA LYS A 265 23.17 -6.31 -6.13
C LYS A 265 22.18 -5.74 -7.14
N THR A 266 21.71 -6.57 -8.08
CA THR A 266 20.80 -6.11 -9.15
C THR A 266 19.43 -5.75 -8.59
N VAL A 267 18.81 -6.62 -7.77
CA VAL A 267 17.52 -6.34 -7.13
C VAL A 267 17.60 -5.09 -6.27
N VAL A 268 18.68 -4.90 -5.50
CA VAL A 268 18.89 -3.66 -4.72
C VAL A 268 18.91 -2.43 -5.61
N ALA A 269 19.67 -2.46 -6.71
CA ALA A 269 19.80 -1.33 -7.61
C ALA A 269 18.44 -0.95 -8.22
N VAL A 270 17.71 -1.95 -8.74
CA VAL A 270 16.44 -1.69 -9.40
C VAL A 270 15.36 -1.28 -8.39
N VAL A 271 15.21 -2.00 -7.27
CA VAL A 271 14.24 -1.64 -6.22
C VAL A 271 14.49 -0.23 -5.71
N ARG A 272 15.75 0.19 -5.54
CA ARG A 272 16.13 1.54 -5.12
C ARG A 272 15.70 2.62 -6.10
N GLU A 273 16.07 2.48 -7.38
CA GLU A 273 15.72 3.47 -8.42
C GLU A 273 14.19 3.64 -8.52
N ARG A 274 13.48 2.52 -8.43
CA ARG A 274 12.03 2.48 -8.59
C ARG A 274 11.29 3.00 -7.36
N LEU A 275 11.77 2.71 -6.16
CA LEU A 275 11.31 3.36 -4.93
C LEU A 275 11.47 4.88 -5.01
N ALA A 276 12.59 5.39 -5.53
CA ALA A 276 12.80 6.83 -5.68
C ALA A 276 11.77 7.48 -6.62
N ALA A 277 11.42 6.82 -7.72
CA ALA A 277 10.38 7.28 -8.65
C ALA A 277 8.98 7.22 -8.01
N LEU A 278 8.66 6.13 -7.31
CA LEU A 278 7.37 5.97 -6.62
C LEU A 278 7.20 6.99 -5.50
N CYS A 279 8.22 7.20 -4.66
CA CYS A 279 8.20 8.18 -3.58
C CYS A 279 7.91 9.58 -4.12
N ARG A 280 8.62 10.03 -5.17
CA ARG A 280 8.36 11.34 -5.80
C ARG A 280 6.92 11.48 -6.28
N GLN A 281 6.44 10.53 -7.08
CA GLN A 281 5.08 10.63 -7.63
C GLN A 281 3.97 10.57 -6.58
N VAL A 282 4.15 9.79 -5.52
CA VAL A 282 3.17 9.67 -4.44
C VAL A 282 3.16 10.94 -3.59
N VAL A 283 4.34 11.42 -3.18
CA VAL A 283 4.52 12.64 -2.39
C VAL A 283 4.03 13.88 -3.13
N GLU A 284 4.35 14.01 -4.41
CA GLU A 284 4.09 15.24 -5.17
C GLU A 284 2.64 15.35 -5.66
N HIS A 285 1.96 14.23 -5.93
CA HIS A 285 0.66 14.27 -6.60
C HIS A 285 -0.50 13.66 -5.81
N HIS A 286 -0.26 12.68 -4.94
CA HIS A 286 -1.34 11.93 -4.29
C HIS A 286 -1.48 12.27 -2.81
N MET A 287 -0.36 12.55 -2.15
CA MET A 287 -0.33 12.85 -0.72
C MET A 287 -1.11 14.11 -0.36
N PRO A 288 -0.89 15.29 -0.97
CA PRO A 288 -1.60 16.51 -0.57
C PRO A 288 -3.12 16.37 -0.66
N VAL A 289 -3.62 15.81 -1.77
CA VAL A 289 -5.06 15.60 -1.99
C VAL A 289 -5.64 14.58 -1.00
N SER A 290 -4.95 13.46 -0.79
CA SER A 290 -5.44 12.41 0.12
C SER A 290 -5.48 12.87 1.57
N LEU A 291 -4.50 13.68 1.98
CA LEU A 291 -4.38 14.24 3.33
C LEU A 291 -5.43 15.32 3.62
N ASP A 292 -5.84 16.08 2.61
CA ASP A 292 -6.93 17.06 2.70
C ASP A 292 -8.31 16.38 2.78
N GLU A 293 -8.49 15.25 2.10
CA GLU A 293 -9.75 14.50 2.06
C GLU A 293 -9.94 13.55 3.25
N HIS A 294 -8.86 13.16 3.95
CA HIS A 294 -8.91 12.12 5.00
C HIS A 294 -8.34 12.61 6.33
N LEU A 295 -9.15 12.49 7.39
CA LEU A 295 -8.78 12.88 8.74
C LEU A 295 -7.80 11.90 9.40
N TRP A 296 -7.81 10.62 9.04
CA TRP A 296 -7.08 9.57 9.74
C TRP A 296 -5.95 8.95 8.92
N LEU A 297 -4.73 8.92 9.50
CA LEU A 297 -3.55 8.31 8.87
C LEU A 297 -3.74 6.84 8.47
N ARG A 298 -4.57 6.11 9.21
CA ARG A 298 -4.84 4.68 8.93
C ARG A 298 -5.55 4.47 7.59
N GLU A 299 -6.37 5.42 7.17
CA GLU A 299 -7.09 5.36 5.89
C GLU A 299 -6.15 5.57 4.71
N LEU A 300 -5.07 6.35 4.93
CA LEU A 300 -4.04 6.56 3.93
C LEU A 300 -3.33 5.26 3.52
N HIS A 301 -3.19 4.28 4.42
CA HIS A 301 -2.57 2.99 4.07
C HIS A 301 -3.26 2.32 2.88
N GLY A 302 -4.61 2.33 2.88
CA GLY A 302 -5.40 1.73 1.80
C GLY A 302 -5.24 2.49 0.48
N ILE A 303 -5.27 3.82 0.56
CA ILE A 303 -5.21 4.74 -0.59
C ILE A 303 -3.81 4.72 -1.21
N LEU A 304 -2.77 4.89 -0.39
CA LEU A 304 -1.36 4.79 -0.78
C LEU A 304 -1.07 3.41 -1.35
N GLY A 305 -1.52 2.35 -0.68
CA GLY A 305 -1.34 0.98 -1.14
C GLY A 305 -1.92 0.75 -2.53
N ALA A 306 -3.10 1.28 -2.83
CA ALA A 306 -3.72 1.17 -4.16
C ALA A 306 -2.95 1.97 -5.24
N ALA A 307 -2.57 3.21 -4.94
CA ALA A 307 -1.80 4.05 -5.87
C ALA A 307 -0.42 3.44 -6.16
N LEU A 308 0.24 2.93 -5.12
CA LEU A 308 1.50 2.21 -5.21
C LEU A 308 1.34 0.90 -5.98
N ARG A 309 0.27 0.11 -5.76
CA ARG A 309 -0.02 -1.13 -6.52
C ARG A 309 -0.13 -0.87 -8.01
N ASN A 310 -0.88 0.16 -8.37
CA ASN A 310 -1.14 0.52 -9.77
C ASN A 310 0.12 0.96 -10.53
N LYS A 311 1.13 1.51 -9.85
CA LYS A 311 2.36 2.02 -10.48
C LYS A 311 3.58 1.11 -10.27
N GLY A 312 3.66 0.43 -9.13
CA GLY A 312 4.78 -0.41 -8.75
C GLY A 312 4.78 -1.78 -9.43
N MET A 313 3.65 -2.25 -9.96
CA MET A 313 3.54 -3.62 -10.46
C MET A 313 4.33 -3.90 -11.74
N GLY A 314 4.13 -3.12 -12.81
CA GLY A 314 4.89 -3.30 -14.06
C GLY A 314 6.39 -3.14 -13.83
N VAL A 315 6.72 -2.16 -13.00
CA VAL A 315 8.07 -1.87 -12.55
C VAL A 315 8.71 -3.05 -11.81
N LEU A 316 8.01 -3.66 -10.85
CA LEU A 316 8.54 -4.80 -10.07
C LEU A 316 8.62 -6.08 -10.92
N TRP A 317 7.67 -6.30 -11.82
CA TRP A 317 7.76 -7.37 -12.83
C TRP A 317 9.01 -7.22 -13.68
N ARG A 318 9.23 -6.04 -14.27
CA ARG A 318 10.44 -5.72 -15.05
C ARG A 318 11.69 -5.96 -14.22
N SER A 319 11.71 -5.45 -13.00
CA SER A 319 12.87 -5.54 -12.09
C SER A 319 13.23 -6.99 -11.77
N ILE A 320 12.22 -7.84 -11.54
CA ILE A 320 12.43 -9.25 -11.23
C ILE A 320 12.92 -9.99 -12.46
N PHE A 321 12.30 -9.79 -13.63
CA PHE A 321 12.76 -10.43 -14.87
C PHE A 321 14.14 -9.94 -15.31
N GLU A 322 14.42 -8.65 -15.17
CA GLU A 322 15.72 -8.04 -15.45
C GLU A 322 16.79 -8.60 -14.51
N ALA A 323 16.54 -8.60 -13.19
CA ALA A 323 17.48 -9.15 -12.22
C ALA A 323 17.77 -10.63 -12.46
N VAL A 324 16.73 -11.40 -12.79
CA VAL A 324 16.85 -12.81 -13.13
C VAL A 324 17.65 -12.99 -14.41
N SER A 325 17.31 -12.27 -15.49
CA SER A 325 17.96 -12.39 -16.80
C SER A 325 19.43 -11.95 -16.76
N LEU A 326 19.74 -10.84 -16.08
CA LEU A 326 21.12 -10.36 -15.87
C LEU A 326 21.96 -11.36 -15.04
N GLY A 327 21.31 -12.15 -14.18
CA GLY A 327 21.96 -13.28 -13.52
C GLY A 327 22.50 -14.35 -14.47
N TYR A 328 21.90 -14.48 -15.66
CA TYR A 328 22.20 -15.49 -16.67
C TYR A 328 22.90 -14.93 -17.92
N GLU A 329 23.25 -13.64 -17.96
CA GLU A 329 23.93 -13.01 -19.12
C GLU A 329 25.22 -13.71 -19.54
N ASP A 330 25.98 -14.26 -18.57
CA ASP A 330 27.25 -14.93 -18.83
C ASP A 330 27.07 -16.37 -19.36
N ILE A 331 25.83 -16.83 -19.56
CA ILE A 331 25.51 -18.20 -19.97
C ILE A 331 24.99 -18.16 -21.42
N ASP A 332 25.89 -18.40 -22.36
CA ASP A 332 25.58 -18.64 -23.77
C ASP A 332 25.76 -20.12 -24.15
N ALA A 333 25.12 -20.51 -25.26
CA ALA A 333 25.18 -21.89 -25.74
C ALA A 333 26.62 -22.34 -26.10
N PRO A 334 27.47 -21.50 -26.73
CA PRO A 334 28.87 -21.83 -26.98
C PRO A 334 29.67 -22.15 -25.71
N THR A 335 29.58 -21.34 -24.65
CA THR A 335 30.29 -21.58 -23.39
C THR A 335 29.83 -22.87 -22.74
N LEU A 336 28.51 -23.13 -22.72
CA LEU A 336 27.96 -24.37 -22.18
C LEU A 336 28.38 -25.61 -22.98
N VAL A 337 28.41 -25.53 -24.32
CA VAL A 337 28.96 -26.60 -25.16
C VAL A 337 30.42 -26.82 -24.80
N GLN A 338 31.22 -25.76 -24.66
CA GLN A 338 32.62 -25.88 -24.27
C GLN A 338 32.80 -26.50 -22.88
N GLU A 339 31.97 -26.17 -21.89
CA GLU A 339 32.00 -26.81 -20.56
C GLU A 339 31.64 -28.31 -20.61
N VAL A 340 30.75 -28.72 -21.53
CA VAL A 340 30.44 -30.14 -21.75
C VAL A 340 31.61 -30.87 -22.42
N MET A 341 32.33 -30.16 -23.29
CA MET A 341 33.47 -30.68 -24.06
C MET A 341 34.74 -30.81 -23.22
N ASP A 342 34.97 -29.83 -22.34
CA ASP A 342 36.11 -29.72 -21.44
C ASP A 342 35.63 -29.39 -20.02
N PRO A 343 35.07 -30.39 -19.29
CA PRO A 343 34.51 -30.16 -17.98
C PRO A 343 35.60 -29.85 -16.96
N SER A 344 35.44 -28.74 -16.24
CA SER A 344 36.33 -28.41 -15.12
C SER A 344 36.43 -29.56 -14.12
N LEU A 345 37.58 -29.66 -13.41
CA LEU A 345 37.85 -30.67 -12.38
C LEU A 345 36.70 -30.82 -11.35
N LYS A 346 35.94 -29.75 -11.11
CA LYS A 346 34.79 -29.73 -10.20
C LYS A 346 33.59 -30.56 -10.67
N PHE A 347 33.49 -30.88 -11.95
CA PHE A 347 32.36 -31.61 -12.54
C PHE A 347 32.78 -32.81 -13.39
N ALA A 348 34.09 -33.05 -13.54
CA ALA A 348 34.63 -34.18 -14.30
C ALA A 348 34.08 -35.54 -13.85
N PHE A 349 33.77 -35.70 -12.56
CA PHE A 349 33.24 -36.95 -11.99
C PHE A 349 31.78 -37.26 -12.37
N LEU A 350 31.00 -36.27 -12.83
CA LEU A 350 29.60 -36.47 -13.24
C LEU A 350 29.48 -37.13 -14.63
N GLY A 351 30.55 -37.05 -15.44
CA GLY A 351 30.59 -37.55 -16.80
C GLY A 351 29.88 -36.65 -17.83
N ARG A 352 30.34 -36.71 -19.09
CA ARG A 352 29.90 -35.79 -20.16
C ARG A 352 28.40 -35.83 -20.47
N ARG A 353 27.73 -36.97 -20.28
CA ARG A 353 26.28 -37.11 -20.52
C ARG A 353 25.44 -36.36 -19.49
N VAL A 354 25.84 -36.40 -18.23
CA VAL A 354 25.20 -35.66 -17.14
C VAL A 354 25.43 -34.16 -17.34
N MET A 355 26.65 -33.79 -17.73
CA MET A 355 26.97 -32.40 -18.07
C MET A 355 26.14 -31.88 -19.24
N GLN A 356 26.01 -32.65 -20.33
CA GLN A 356 25.15 -32.28 -21.47
C GLN A 356 23.70 -32.10 -21.03
N PHE A 357 23.15 -33.04 -20.25
CA PHE A 357 21.79 -32.94 -19.75
C PHE A 357 21.58 -31.65 -18.93
N CYS A 358 22.48 -31.34 -17.99
CA CYS A 358 22.43 -30.11 -17.21
C CYS A 358 22.58 -28.85 -18.09
N ALA A 359 23.48 -28.87 -19.07
CA ALA A 359 23.73 -27.76 -19.98
C ALA A 359 22.49 -27.45 -20.85
N VAL A 360 21.78 -28.48 -21.31
CA VAL A 360 20.52 -28.32 -22.06
C VAL A 360 19.49 -27.54 -21.26
N TRP A 361 19.20 -27.96 -20.02
CA TRP A 361 18.23 -27.25 -19.17
C TRP A 361 18.69 -25.84 -18.79
N GLN A 362 19.99 -25.65 -18.62
CA GLN A 362 20.55 -24.33 -18.29
C GLN A 362 20.48 -23.37 -19.48
N ALA A 363 20.75 -23.84 -20.70
CA ALA A 363 20.59 -23.08 -21.93
C ALA A 363 19.12 -22.73 -22.18
N ALA A 364 18.23 -23.73 -22.04
CA ALA A 364 16.79 -23.55 -22.17
C ALA A 364 16.26 -22.48 -21.21
N LEU A 365 16.64 -22.56 -19.93
CA LEU A 365 16.25 -21.58 -18.92
C LEU A 365 16.81 -20.18 -19.23
N SER A 366 18.08 -20.07 -19.59
CA SER A 366 18.72 -18.78 -19.91
C SER A 366 18.06 -18.10 -21.12
N ALA A 367 17.85 -18.83 -22.21
CA ALA A 367 17.24 -18.31 -23.43
C ALA A 367 15.76 -17.98 -23.21
N GLY A 368 15.00 -18.88 -22.57
CA GLY A 368 13.60 -18.65 -22.26
C GLY A 368 13.38 -17.43 -21.37
N LEU A 369 14.24 -17.22 -20.35
CA LEU A 369 14.19 -16.03 -19.51
C LEU A 369 14.44 -14.73 -20.27
N ARG A 370 15.43 -14.72 -21.18
CA ARG A 370 15.72 -13.56 -22.04
C ARG A 370 14.55 -13.24 -22.98
N ALA A 371 13.95 -14.27 -23.58
CA ALA A 371 12.78 -14.13 -24.43
C ALA A 371 11.59 -13.54 -23.67
N ALA A 372 11.29 -14.11 -22.51
CA ALA A 372 10.24 -13.64 -21.60
C ALA A 372 10.46 -12.18 -21.21
N TYR A 373 11.69 -11.83 -20.80
CA TYR A 373 12.05 -10.46 -20.44
C TYR A 373 11.78 -9.47 -21.59
N ARG A 374 12.22 -9.78 -22.82
CA ARG A 374 12.01 -8.89 -23.98
C ARG A 374 10.53 -8.61 -24.25
N VAL A 375 9.70 -9.65 -24.22
CA VAL A 375 8.26 -9.50 -24.51
C VAL A 375 7.53 -8.74 -23.40
N VAL A 376 7.84 -9.04 -22.14
CA VAL A 376 7.27 -8.31 -20.99
C VAL A 376 7.67 -6.83 -21.05
N HIS A 377 8.93 -6.55 -21.35
CA HIS A 377 9.42 -5.18 -21.50
C HIS A 377 8.67 -4.41 -22.61
N GLN A 378 8.46 -5.04 -23.77
CA GLN A 378 7.73 -4.42 -24.87
C GLN A 378 6.26 -4.14 -24.53
N GLU A 379 5.59 -5.09 -23.88
CA GLU A 379 4.18 -4.93 -23.52
C GLU A 379 3.98 -3.86 -22.45
N GLU A 380 4.90 -3.75 -21.50
CA GLU A 380 4.84 -2.71 -20.47
C GLU A 380 5.06 -1.30 -21.05
N GLU A 381 6.01 -1.12 -21.97
CA GLU A 381 6.20 0.18 -22.64
C GLU A 381 4.95 0.59 -23.44
N LYS A 382 4.23 -0.36 -24.06
CA LYS A 382 2.93 -0.07 -24.68
C LYS A 382 1.90 0.41 -23.66
N ILE A 383 1.80 -0.28 -22.51
CA ILE A 383 0.87 0.10 -21.44
C ILE A 383 1.20 1.50 -20.92
N LYS A 384 2.49 1.81 -20.76
CA LYS A 384 2.97 3.12 -20.31
C LYS A 384 2.59 4.22 -21.30
N ILE A 385 2.81 4.03 -22.60
CA ILE A 385 2.44 5.00 -23.66
C ILE A 385 0.94 5.30 -23.63
N VAL A 386 0.09 4.29 -23.48
CA VAL A 386 -1.37 4.48 -23.38
C VAL A 386 -1.73 5.29 -22.13
N ARG A 387 -1.10 4.99 -20.98
CA ARG A 387 -1.38 5.65 -19.70
C ARG A 387 -0.92 7.10 -19.66
N ASP A 388 0.24 7.39 -20.23
CA ASP A 388 0.79 8.75 -20.31
C ASP A 388 -0.01 9.60 -21.31
N GLY A 389 -0.49 8.98 -22.42
CA GLY A 389 -1.43 9.61 -23.35
C GLY A 389 -2.77 9.99 -22.70
N GLU A 390 -3.32 9.13 -21.84
CA GLU A 390 -4.57 9.39 -21.11
C GLU A 390 -4.44 10.40 -19.96
N SER A 391 -3.24 10.60 -19.43
CA SER A 391 -2.95 11.58 -18.37
C SER A 391 -2.88 13.02 -18.90
N SER A 392 -2.67 13.20 -20.21
CA SER A 392 -2.66 14.51 -20.89
C SER A 392 -4.05 15.13 -21.10
N ARG A 393 -5.14 14.35 -20.94
CA ARG A 393 -6.53 14.83 -21.04
C ARG A 393 -7.15 15.03 -19.67
N GLY A 394 -6.94 16.21 -19.09
CA GLY A 394 -7.90 16.94 -18.24
C GLY A 394 -8.26 16.37 -16.85
N ALA A 395 -8.11 17.21 -15.84
CA ALA A 395 -8.40 17.00 -14.43
C ALA A 395 -9.83 16.48 -14.14
N GLY A 396 -9.94 15.34 -13.47
CA GLY A 396 -11.20 14.79 -12.97
C GLY A 396 -11.13 13.29 -12.66
N LYS A 397 -10.04 12.79 -12.06
CA LYS A 397 -9.72 11.34 -12.06
C LYS A 397 -9.33 10.70 -10.73
N THR A 398 -9.65 11.27 -9.57
CA THR A 398 -9.57 10.50 -8.32
C THR A 398 -10.60 9.35 -8.31
N ALA A 399 -11.80 9.57 -8.87
CA ALA A 399 -12.82 8.53 -9.04
C ALA A 399 -12.49 7.47 -10.13
N ALA A 400 -11.79 7.87 -11.19
CA ALA A 400 -11.38 6.94 -12.25
C ALA A 400 -10.21 6.04 -11.82
N LEU A 401 -9.30 6.54 -10.98
CA LEU A 401 -8.22 5.73 -10.41
C LEU A 401 -8.74 4.71 -9.37
N ALA A 402 -9.84 5.01 -8.69
CA ALA A 402 -10.56 4.08 -7.82
C ALA A 402 -11.41 3.03 -8.59
N GLN A 403 -11.83 3.33 -9.83
CA GLN A 403 -12.51 2.38 -10.71
C GLN A 403 -11.58 1.27 -11.24
N TYR A 404 -10.26 1.47 -11.22
CA TYR A 404 -9.29 0.39 -11.37
C TYR A 404 -9.05 -0.28 -10.02
N GLY A 405 -10.08 -0.97 -9.52
CA GLY A 405 -9.99 -1.77 -8.31
C GLY A 405 -9.11 -3.02 -8.47
N ASP A 406 -9.02 -3.77 -7.38
CA ASP A 406 -8.42 -5.11 -7.24
C ASP A 406 -8.62 -6.11 -8.42
N PRO A 407 -9.69 -6.09 -9.24
CA PRO A 407 -9.88 -7.08 -10.30
C PRO A 407 -8.96 -6.94 -11.52
N VAL A 408 -8.40 -5.76 -11.78
CA VAL A 408 -7.59 -5.52 -13.00
C VAL A 408 -6.16 -6.07 -12.85
N LEU A 409 -5.66 -6.12 -11.61
CA LEU A 409 -4.32 -6.60 -11.27
C LEU A 409 -4.11 -8.08 -11.60
N PRO A 410 -4.96 -9.02 -11.14
CA PRO A 410 -4.82 -10.44 -11.46
C PRO A 410 -4.84 -10.70 -12.96
N VAL A 411 -5.71 -9.99 -13.69
CA VAL A 411 -5.84 -10.12 -15.15
C VAL A 411 -4.57 -9.66 -15.87
N LEU A 412 -3.96 -8.56 -15.42
CA LEU A 412 -2.69 -8.08 -15.98
C LEU A 412 -1.53 -9.05 -15.68
N ASN A 413 -1.45 -9.57 -14.45
CA ASN A 413 -0.42 -10.53 -14.05
C ASN A 413 -0.52 -11.83 -14.86
N GLU A 414 -1.74 -12.34 -15.05
CA GLU A 414 -2.00 -13.50 -15.87
C GLU A 414 -1.64 -13.26 -17.34
N LYS A 415 -2.02 -12.11 -17.90
CA LYS A 415 -1.67 -11.75 -19.28
C LYS A 415 -0.15 -11.66 -19.50
N LEU A 416 0.57 -10.99 -18.59
CA LEU A 416 2.02 -10.85 -18.68
C LEU A 416 2.71 -12.21 -18.52
N PHE A 417 2.22 -13.06 -17.62
CA PHE A 417 2.68 -14.43 -17.48
C PHE A 417 2.51 -15.23 -18.78
N ASP A 418 1.32 -15.21 -19.37
CA ASP A 418 1.04 -15.97 -20.60
C ASP A 418 1.90 -15.52 -21.78
N LEU A 419 2.11 -14.20 -21.93
CA LEU A 419 3.01 -13.64 -22.93
C LEU A 419 4.46 -14.06 -22.71
N ALA A 420 4.95 -13.97 -21.47
CA ALA A 420 6.28 -14.38 -21.08
C ALA A 420 6.50 -15.89 -21.33
N TRP A 421 5.55 -16.72 -20.93
CA TRP A 421 5.60 -18.18 -21.07
C TRP A 421 5.65 -18.61 -22.55
N LYS A 422 4.81 -17.99 -23.37
CA LYS A 422 4.77 -18.25 -24.81
C LYS A 422 6.09 -17.87 -25.48
N ALA A 423 6.64 -16.71 -25.15
CA ALA A 423 7.92 -16.25 -25.70
C ALA A 423 9.07 -17.17 -25.28
N ALA A 424 9.07 -17.60 -24.01
CA ALA A 424 10.11 -18.46 -23.46
C ALA A 424 10.19 -19.83 -24.14
N GLY A 425 9.07 -20.43 -24.55
CA GLY A 425 9.03 -21.81 -25.03
C GLY A 425 9.87 -22.05 -26.29
N ALA A 426 9.76 -21.18 -27.29
CA ALA A 426 10.46 -21.34 -28.56
C ALA A 426 11.98 -21.17 -28.40
N GLU A 427 12.42 -20.10 -27.73
CA GLU A 427 13.85 -19.84 -27.53
C GLU A 427 14.50 -20.84 -26.57
N ALA A 428 13.73 -21.34 -25.59
CA ALA A 428 14.20 -22.41 -24.71
C ALA A 428 14.47 -23.70 -25.49
N LEU A 429 13.56 -24.09 -26.41
CA LEU A 429 13.71 -25.25 -27.27
C LEU A 429 14.90 -25.11 -28.21
N GLU A 430 15.03 -23.97 -28.89
CA GLU A 430 16.12 -23.71 -29.83
C GLU A 430 17.50 -23.77 -29.13
N ALA A 431 17.62 -23.14 -27.96
CA ALA A 431 18.84 -23.17 -27.18
C ALA A 431 19.17 -24.59 -26.69
N ALA A 432 18.16 -25.35 -26.23
CA ALA A 432 18.31 -26.75 -25.82
C ALA A 432 18.83 -27.62 -26.97
N GLN A 433 18.23 -27.51 -28.16
CA GLN A 433 18.63 -28.24 -29.36
C GLN A 433 20.06 -27.88 -29.79
N THR A 434 20.43 -26.61 -29.70
CA THR A 434 21.79 -26.13 -30.00
C THR A 434 22.85 -26.82 -29.14
N ILE A 435 22.60 -26.99 -27.83
CA ILE A 435 23.52 -27.73 -26.95
C ILE A 435 23.66 -29.20 -27.38
N VAL A 436 22.54 -29.86 -27.70
CA VAL A 436 22.56 -31.28 -28.10
C VAL A 436 23.31 -31.48 -29.40
N GLN A 437 23.11 -30.60 -30.38
CA GLN A 437 23.81 -30.63 -31.66
C GLN A 437 25.30 -30.31 -31.50
N GLY A 438 25.66 -29.28 -30.74
CA GLY A 438 27.05 -28.89 -30.49
C GLY A 438 27.87 -29.96 -29.75
N ALA A 439 27.25 -30.68 -28.82
CA ALA A 439 27.88 -31.79 -28.10
C ALA A 439 27.64 -33.17 -28.76
N ARG A 440 27.21 -33.22 -30.04
CA ARG A 440 26.83 -34.48 -30.71
C ARG A 440 28.03 -35.37 -31.05
N THR A 441 29.13 -34.79 -31.52
CA THR A 441 30.34 -35.45 -32.07
C THR A 441 31.19 -36.27 -31.08
N PRO A 442 31.42 -35.88 -29.80
CA PRO A 442 32.43 -36.50 -28.95
C PRO A 442 31.90 -37.50 -27.91
N ILE A 443 30.58 -37.61 -27.73
CA ILE A 443 29.99 -38.55 -26.77
C ILE A 443 29.79 -39.92 -27.46
N LYS A 444 30.45 -40.96 -26.93
CA LYS A 444 30.29 -42.36 -27.39
C LYS A 444 28.91 -42.90 -27.00
N ASP A 445 28.30 -43.69 -27.92
CA ASP A 445 26.92 -44.25 -27.90
C ASP A 445 25.82 -43.27 -28.39
N ARG A 446 25.79 -43.05 -29.71
CA ARG A 446 24.87 -42.10 -30.35
C ARG A 446 23.41 -42.58 -30.38
N GLY A 447 23.18 -43.88 -30.56
CA GLY A 447 21.84 -44.41 -30.84
C GLY A 447 20.84 -44.21 -29.70
N LYS A 448 21.18 -44.59 -28.46
CA LYS A 448 20.27 -44.44 -27.32
C LYS A 448 20.07 -42.99 -26.91
N ARG A 449 21.12 -42.16 -27.03
CA ARG A 449 21.07 -40.74 -26.70
C ARG A 449 20.26 -39.94 -27.70
N ASP A 450 20.48 -40.15 -29.00
CA ASP A 450 19.78 -39.39 -30.04
C ASP A 450 18.28 -39.72 -30.00
N ARG A 451 17.90 -40.99 -29.81
CA ARG A 451 16.50 -41.39 -29.58
C ARG A 451 15.87 -40.74 -28.33
N MET A 452 16.62 -40.66 -27.23
CA MET A 452 16.15 -39.99 -26.00
C MET A 452 15.84 -38.51 -26.26
N TRP A 453 16.70 -37.80 -26.99
CA TRP A 453 16.46 -36.39 -27.30
C TRP A 453 15.34 -36.20 -28.33
N GLU A 454 15.26 -37.05 -29.37
CA GLU A 454 14.13 -37.04 -30.32
C GLU A 454 12.78 -37.19 -29.61
N GLU A 455 12.69 -38.12 -28.66
CA GLU A 455 11.49 -38.30 -27.83
C GLU A 455 11.19 -37.02 -27.02
N ILE A 456 12.18 -36.47 -26.31
CA ILE A 456 12.03 -35.23 -25.53
C ILE A 456 11.55 -34.06 -26.40
N TRP A 457 12.06 -33.92 -27.63
CA TRP A 457 11.65 -32.87 -28.55
C TRP A 457 10.22 -33.09 -29.05
N SER A 458 9.84 -34.34 -29.31
CA SER A 458 8.50 -34.67 -29.81
C SER A 458 7.38 -34.33 -28.81
N ILE A 459 7.68 -34.38 -27.51
CA ILE A 459 6.72 -34.07 -26.45
C ILE A 459 6.85 -32.64 -25.88
N TRP A 460 7.80 -31.85 -26.39
CA TRP A 460 8.16 -30.55 -25.77
C TRP A 460 6.95 -29.61 -25.64
N ASP A 461 6.19 -29.40 -26.71
CA ASP A 461 5.06 -28.46 -26.72
C ASP A 461 3.94 -28.89 -25.76
N GLU A 462 3.68 -30.20 -25.68
CA GLU A 462 2.69 -30.75 -24.77
C GLU A 462 3.12 -30.58 -23.30
N VAL A 463 4.40 -30.87 -23.00
CA VAL A 463 4.98 -30.67 -21.67
C VAL A 463 4.99 -29.19 -21.29
N TRP A 464 5.36 -28.31 -22.22
CA TRP A 464 5.43 -26.86 -21.99
C TRP A 464 4.05 -26.27 -21.66
N THR A 465 3.02 -26.74 -22.37
CA THR A 465 1.62 -26.33 -22.13
C THR A 465 1.11 -26.83 -20.78
N GLU A 466 1.37 -28.10 -20.44
CA GLU A 466 0.95 -28.65 -19.14
C GLU A 466 1.69 -28.00 -17.96
N ALA A 467 2.98 -27.68 -18.14
CA ALA A 467 3.76 -26.95 -17.16
C ALA A 467 3.24 -25.52 -16.95
N GLN A 468 2.75 -24.85 -18.01
CA GLN A 468 2.12 -23.52 -17.91
C GLN A 468 0.99 -23.52 -16.90
N GLU A 469 0.06 -24.46 -17.05
CA GLU A 469 -1.15 -24.54 -16.22
C GLU A 469 -0.80 -24.79 -14.74
N ARG A 470 0.18 -25.67 -14.49
CA ARG A 470 0.66 -25.97 -13.14
C ARG A 470 1.43 -24.81 -12.51
N ALA A 471 2.14 -24.02 -13.31
CA ALA A 471 2.99 -22.93 -12.85
C ALA A 471 2.23 -21.62 -12.66
N ARG A 472 1.23 -21.33 -13.50
CA ARG A 472 0.49 -20.06 -13.57
C ARG A 472 0.08 -19.53 -12.20
N LYS A 473 -0.72 -20.30 -11.46
CA LYS A 473 -1.24 -19.90 -10.14
C LYS A 473 -0.13 -19.62 -9.12
N LYS A 474 0.94 -20.40 -9.13
CA LYS A 474 2.06 -20.24 -8.19
C LYS A 474 2.87 -18.99 -8.51
N LEU A 475 3.13 -18.75 -9.79
CA LEU A 475 3.92 -17.62 -10.28
C LEU A 475 3.21 -16.29 -10.04
N VAL A 476 1.94 -16.21 -10.43
CA VAL A 476 1.09 -15.04 -10.19
C VAL A 476 1.01 -14.74 -8.69
N GLY A 477 0.72 -15.76 -7.87
CA GLY A 477 0.61 -15.57 -6.42
C GLY A 477 1.93 -15.18 -5.73
N ALA A 478 3.09 -15.66 -6.21
CA ALA A 478 4.39 -15.23 -5.70
C ALA A 478 4.69 -13.78 -6.05
N MET A 479 4.35 -13.37 -7.26
CA MET A 479 4.50 -11.99 -7.69
C MET A 479 3.63 -11.05 -6.86
N ASP A 480 2.37 -11.42 -6.59
CA ASP A 480 1.48 -10.66 -5.72
C ASP A 480 2.09 -10.46 -4.32
N ARG A 481 2.70 -11.51 -3.75
CA ARG A 481 3.39 -11.42 -2.45
C ARG A 481 4.61 -10.49 -2.49
N MET A 482 5.44 -10.59 -3.52
CA MET A 482 6.62 -9.72 -3.69
C MET A 482 6.22 -8.26 -3.84
N VAL A 483 5.21 -7.99 -4.66
CA VAL A 483 4.67 -6.64 -4.83
C VAL A 483 4.11 -6.12 -3.52
N ALA A 484 3.21 -6.86 -2.86
CA ALA A 484 2.63 -6.46 -1.58
C ALA A 484 3.71 -6.08 -0.56
N LYS A 485 4.79 -6.88 -0.45
CA LYS A 485 5.89 -6.61 0.49
C LYS A 485 6.59 -5.27 0.25
N VAL A 486 6.83 -4.89 -1.02
CA VAL A 486 7.46 -3.61 -1.36
C VAL A 486 6.54 -2.45 -1.01
N LEU A 487 5.25 -2.58 -1.31
CA LEU A 487 4.29 -1.49 -1.15
C LEU A 487 3.92 -1.26 0.31
N ASP A 488 3.75 -2.34 1.10
CA ASP A 488 3.53 -2.24 2.54
C ASP A 488 4.72 -1.55 3.22
N ALA A 489 5.95 -1.84 2.79
CA ALA A 489 7.11 -1.14 3.32
C ALA A 489 7.08 0.36 2.99
N GLY A 490 6.76 0.74 1.76
CA GLY A 490 6.62 2.14 1.36
C GLY A 490 5.51 2.87 2.14
N ALA A 491 4.33 2.27 2.26
CA ALA A 491 3.20 2.83 2.99
C ALA A 491 3.51 2.99 4.49
N ASN A 492 4.14 1.99 5.11
CA ASN A 492 4.51 2.03 6.52
C ASN A 492 5.48 3.18 6.85
N ILE A 493 6.43 3.47 5.97
CA ILE A 493 7.38 4.57 6.18
C ILE A 493 6.67 5.91 6.11
N VAL A 494 5.81 6.12 5.10
CA VAL A 494 5.01 7.34 4.98
C VAL A 494 4.17 7.55 6.24
N ILE A 495 3.48 6.51 6.71
CA ILE A 495 2.66 6.59 7.94
C ILE A 495 3.54 6.88 9.15
N THR A 496 4.71 6.27 9.26
CA THR A 496 5.63 6.48 10.39
C THR A 496 6.11 7.93 10.43
N GLU A 497 6.53 8.49 9.30
CA GLU A 497 7.00 9.88 9.23
C GLU A 497 5.88 10.90 9.51
N LEU A 498 4.66 10.65 9.00
CA LEU A 498 3.50 11.50 9.31
C LEU A 498 2.99 11.34 10.75
N SER A 499 3.37 10.26 11.44
CA SER A 499 3.00 10.01 12.83
C SER A 499 4.05 10.54 13.80
N ASP A 500 5.20 11.03 13.32
CA ASP A 500 6.25 11.55 14.18
C ASP A 500 5.81 12.86 14.85
N ALA A 501 5.61 12.79 16.17
CA ALA A 501 5.15 13.90 16.98
C ALA A 501 6.13 15.10 16.97
N ASN A 502 7.40 14.89 16.61
CA ASN A 502 8.38 15.97 16.53
C ASN A 502 8.14 16.93 15.36
N ASN A 503 7.39 16.50 14.33
CA ASN A 503 7.14 17.27 13.12
C ASN A 503 5.79 18.00 13.13
N HIS A 504 4.94 17.77 14.15
CA HIS A 504 3.55 18.23 14.15
C HIS A 504 3.15 18.83 15.50
N PHE A 505 3.37 20.14 15.68
CA PHE A 505 2.94 20.84 16.89
C PHE A 505 1.80 21.81 16.61
N VAL A 506 0.77 21.75 17.44
CA VAL A 506 -0.18 22.85 17.63
C VAL A 506 0.02 23.39 19.03
N ARG A 507 0.09 24.71 19.14
CA ARG A 507 0.21 25.39 20.43
C ARG A 507 -1.13 25.29 21.16
N ALA A 508 -1.18 24.41 22.15
CA ALA A 508 -2.29 24.28 23.08
C ALA A 508 -1.78 24.57 24.49
N TYR A 509 -2.54 25.36 25.24
CA TYR A 509 -2.31 25.55 26.66
C TYR A 509 -3.33 24.74 27.43
N ALA A 510 -2.85 23.72 28.15
CA ALA A 510 -3.64 22.98 29.12
C ALA A 510 -3.31 23.49 30.53
N ARG A 511 -4.30 23.48 31.42
CA ARG A 511 -4.07 23.84 32.82
C ARG A 511 -3.38 22.69 33.55
N ASP A 512 -2.20 22.93 34.13
CA ASP A 512 -1.56 21.98 35.04
C ASP A 512 -2.38 21.87 36.34
N LEU A 513 -3.00 20.71 36.55
CA LEU A 513 -3.77 20.43 37.77
C LEU A 513 -2.88 19.97 38.95
N VAL A 514 -1.56 19.96 38.81
CA VAL A 514 -0.64 19.31 39.77
C VAL A 514 -0.32 20.16 41.01
N ASN A 515 -0.60 21.46 41.05
CA ASN A 515 -0.21 22.32 42.18
C ASN A 515 -1.37 22.90 43.02
N GLN A 516 -2.53 22.23 43.10
CA GLN A 516 -3.64 22.68 43.97
C GLN A 516 -4.08 21.64 45.02
N VAL A 517 -3.15 20.82 45.51
CA VAL A 517 -3.33 20.02 46.74
C VAL A 517 -2.20 20.35 47.71
N THR A 518 -2.11 21.62 48.12
CA THR A 518 -1.48 22.07 49.38
C THR A 518 -1.76 23.56 49.54
N THR A 519 -2.87 23.89 50.19
CA THR A 519 -3.00 25.05 51.08
C THR A 519 -4.22 24.87 51.96
#